data_AF-A0A943PGC9-F1
#
_entry.id   AF-A0A943PGC9-F1
#
_cell.length_a   1.000
_cell.length_b   1.000
_cell.length_c   1.000
_cell.angle_alpha   90.00
_cell.angle_beta   90.00
_cell.angle_gamma   90.00
#
_symmetry.space_group_name_H-M   'P 1'
#
loop_
_entity.id
_entity.type
_entity.pdbx_description
1 polymer ?
#
loop_
_entity_poly.entity_id
_entity_poly.type
_entity_poly.pdbx_seq_one_letter_code
_entity_poly.pdbx_strand_id
1 'polypeptide(L)'
;FDIGAGAVRVGELYITDSAYIDGGTGKITVEEGRIKNAEIDVGVGVFEMKARLDGDSEIDCGIGRTVLKLSGLSDEYRLHIFKGIGSAVVDGVSVSDETYIGNGSSFVTVSGGIGSIEIIFVEN
;
A
#
# COMPACT_ATOMS: atom_id res chain seq x y z
N PHE A 1 3.81 -15.00 0.22
CA PHE A 1 2.57 -15.81 0.09
C PHE A 1 2.10 -15.71 -1.35
N ASP A 2 1.53 -16.76 -1.93
CA ASP A 2 0.89 -16.73 -3.27
C ASP A 2 -0.56 -17.21 -3.10
N ILE A 3 -1.50 -16.38 -3.54
CA ILE A 3 -2.94 -16.55 -3.29
C ILE A 3 -3.69 -16.94 -4.57
N GLY A 4 -3.09 -16.77 -5.77
CA GLY A 4 -3.68 -17.13 -7.06
C GLY A 4 -5.01 -16.43 -7.37
N ALA A 5 -6.12 -16.95 -6.84
CA ALA A 5 -7.40 -16.25 -6.83
C ALA A 5 -8.22 -16.49 -5.56
N GLY A 6 -8.82 -15.44 -4.99
CA GLY A 6 -9.70 -15.58 -3.83
C GLY A 6 -9.81 -14.34 -2.95
N ALA A 7 -10.24 -14.54 -1.71
CA ALA A 7 -10.27 -13.52 -0.68
C ALA A 7 -9.42 -13.94 0.51
N VAL A 8 -8.42 -13.13 0.86
CA VAL A 8 -7.55 -13.34 2.02
C VAL A 8 -7.74 -12.20 2.99
N ARG A 9 -7.91 -12.57 4.26
CA ARG A 9 -8.01 -11.65 5.38
C ARG A 9 -6.98 -12.03 6.43
N VAL A 10 -6.14 -11.07 6.78
CA VAL A 10 -5.12 -11.17 7.80
C VAL A 10 -5.49 -10.18 8.90
N GLY A 11 -5.73 -10.69 10.11
CA GLY A 11 -6.05 -9.85 11.27
C GLY A 11 -4.84 -9.01 11.68
N GLU A 12 -3.74 -9.67 12.05
CA GLU A 12 -2.50 -9.01 12.44
C GLU A 12 -1.32 -9.57 11.64
N LEU A 13 -0.44 -8.69 11.17
CA LEU A 13 0.77 -9.06 10.44
C LEU A 13 2.00 -8.34 11.01
N TYR A 14 2.92 -9.08 11.63
CA TYR A 14 4.14 -8.54 12.21
C TYR A 14 5.38 -9.11 11.51
N ILE A 15 6.16 -8.22 10.89
CA ILE A 15 7.33 -8.58 10.08
C ILE A 15 8.49 -7.65 10.46
N THR A 16 9.59 -8.21 10.92
CA THR A 16 10.74 -7.45 11.44
C THR A 16 11.86 -7.23 10.43
N ASP A 17 11.83 -7.89 9.27
CA ASP A 17 12.90 -7.80 8.28
C ASP A 17 12.40 -7.49 6.87
N SER A 18 11.71 -8.43 6.23
CA SER A 18 11.06 -8.25 4.92
C SER A 18 9.86 -9.18 4.74
N ALA A 19 8.93 -8.79 3.87
CA ALA A 19 7.80 -9.63 3.46
C ALA A 19 7.53 -9.52 1.96
N TYR A 20 7.26 -10.65 1.32
CA TYR A 20 6.77 -10.74 -0.06
C TYR A 20 5.35 -11.33 -0.10
N ILE A 21 4.40 -10.60 -0.70
CA ILE A 21 2.99 -11.00 -0.82
C ILE A 21 2.55 -10.87 -2.29
N ASP A 22 2.24 -11.99 -2.93
CA ASP A 22 1.59 -12.05 -4.24
C ASP A 22 0.11 -12.43 -4.05
N GLY A 23 -0.76 -11.51 -4.45
CA GLY A 23 -2.21 -11.63 -4.35
C GLY A 23 -2.92 -12.18 -5.57
N GLY A 24 -2.24 -12.32 -6.70
CA GLY A 24 -2.87 -12.73 -7.96
C GLY A 24 -4.14 -11.94 -8.27
N THR A 25 -5.30 -12.61 -8.28
CA THR A 25 -6.61 -11.98 -8.54
C THR A 25 -7.57 -12.10 -7.35
N GLY A 26 -8.08 -10.99 -6.84
CA GLY A 26 -9.15 -11.02 -5.83
C GLY A 26 -9.03 -9.94 -4.78
N LYS A 27 -9.32 -10.28 -3.52
CA LYS A 27 -9.30 -9.32 -2.42
C LYS A 27 -8.29 -9.72 -1.35
N ILE A 28 -7.39 -8.81 -0.99
CA ILE A 28 -6.54 -8.93 0.19
C ILE A 28 -6.89 -7.83 1.17
N THR A 29 -7.07 -8.22 2.44
CA THR A 29 -7.23 -7.29 3.54
C THR A 29 -6.24 -7.62 4.66
N VAL A 30 -5.40 -6.66 5.04
CA VAL A 30 -4.59 -6.67 6.27
C VAL A 30 -5.18 -5.65 7.23
N GLU A 31 -5.74 -6.11 8.35
CA GLU A 31 -6.48 -5.24 9.27
C GLU A 31 -5.58 -4.42 10.19
N GLU A 32 -4.47 -5.00 10.63
CA GLU A 32 -3.42 -4.32 11.38
C GLU A 32 -2.06 -4.93 11.03
N GLY A 33 -1.02 -4.09 10.94
CA GLY A 33 0.31 -4.58 10.64
C GLY A 33 1.43 -3.67 11.15
N ARG A 34 2.59 -4.28 11.39
CA ARG A 34 3.86 -3.57 11.50
C ARG A 34 4.89 -4.35 10.70
N ILE A 35 5.26 -3.79 9.56
CA ILE A 35 5.97 -4.49 8.51
C ILE A 35 7.19 -3.68 8.14
N LYS A 36 8.37 -4.29 8.29
CA LYS A 36 9.60 -3.77 7.72
C LYS A 36 9.77 -4.32 6.30
N ASN A 37 10.10 -3.45 5.36
CA ASN A 37 10.39 -3.76 3.95
C ASN A 37 9.37 -4.70 3.27
N ALA A 38 8.21 -4.17 2.92
CA ALA A 38 7.17 -4.94 2.23
C ALA A 38 7.32 -4.86 0.70
N GLU A 39 7.18 -5.99 0.02
CA GLU A 39 7.00 -6.08 -1.43
C GLU A 39 5.66 -6.79 -1.69
N ILE A 40 4.71 -6.07 -2.29
CA ILE A 40 3.33 -6.53 -2.43
C ILE A 40 2.89 -6.37 -3.88
N ASP A 41 2.55 -7.50 -4.50
CA ASP A 41 2.05 -7.57 -5.86
C ASP A 41 0.59 -8.03 -5.88
N VAL A 42 -0.30 -7.27 -6.51
CA VAL A 42 -1.68 -7.67 -6.74
C VAL A 42 -2.02 -7.44 -8.21
N GLY A 43 -2.24 -8.51 -8.97
CA GLY A 43 -2.55 -8.41 -10.39
C GLY A 43 -3.87 -7.68 -10.65
N VAL A 44 -4.98 -8.22 -10.13
CA VAL A 44 -6.32 -7.66 -10.34
C VAL A 44 -7.17 -7.76 -9.08
N GLY A 45 -7.71 -6.64 -8.60
CA GLY A 45 -8.76 -6.65 -7.58
C GLY A 45 -8.66 -5.55 -6.53
N VAL A 46 -8.83 -5.91 -5.26
CA VAL A 46 -8.90 -4.96 -4.14
C VAL A 46 -7.85 -5.28 -3.10
N PHE A 47 -6.95 -4.34 -2.86
CA PHE A 47 -5.98 -4.40 -1.77
C PHE A 47 -6.31 -3.35 -0.71
N GLU A 48 -6.52 -3.80 0.53
CA GLU A 48 -6.78 -2.94 1.68
C GLU A 48 -5.80 -3.30 2.79
N MET A 49 -5.02 -2.34 3.28
CA MET A 49 -4.09 -2.55 4.38
C MET A 49 -4.14 -1.39 5.37
N LYS A 50 -4.19 -1.71 6.66
CA LYS A 50 -3.78 -0.79 7.73
C LYS A 50 -2.52 -1.31 8.38
N ALA A 51 -1.44 -0.54 8.31
CA ALA A 51 -0.15 -0.95 8.86
C ALA A 51 0.78 0.23 9.14
N ARG A 52 1.72 0.03 10.05
CA ARG A 52 2.99 0.77 10.12
C ARG A 52 3.96 0.15 9.12
N LEU A 53 4.45 0.93 8.15
CA LEU A 53 5.52 0.51 7.24
C LEU A 53 6.83 1.18 7.66
N ASP A 54 7.82 0.36 8.00
CA ASP A 54 9.17 0.80 8.38
C ASP A 54 10.16 0.41 7.25
N GLY A 55 11.15 1.26 6.97
CA GLY A 55 12.13 0.98 5.90
C GLY A 55 11.60 1.30 4.49
N ASP A 56 11.90 0.44 3.53
CA ASP A 56 11.58 0.65 2.10
C ASP A 56 10.52 -0.37 1.65
N SER A 57 9.33 0.10 1.28
CA SER A 57 8.24 -0.78 0.82
C SER A 57 7.76 -0.41 -0.57
N GLU A 58 7.37 -1.43 -1.34
CA GLU A 58 6.85 -1.35 -2.70
C GLU A 58 5.51 -2.09 -2.79
N ILE A 59 4.51 -1.42 -3.34
CA ILE A 59 3.13 -1.91 -3.43
C ILE A 59 2.65 -1.69 -4.86
N ASP A 60 2.56 -2.78 -5.61
CA ASP A 60 2.16 -2.78 -7.01
C ASP A 60 0.81 -3.46 -7.17
N CYS A 61 -0.16 -2.69 -7.64
CA CYS A 61 -1.50 -3.16 -7.95
C CYS A 61 -1.76 -2.92 -9.44
N GLY A 62 -1.92 -3.98 -10.22
CA GLY A 62 -2.06 -3.89 -11.67
C GLY A 62 -3.38 -3.24 -12.10
N ILE A 63 -4.51 -3.81 -11.67
CA ILE A 63 -5.85 -3.28 -11.97
C ILE A 63 -6.73 -3.34 -10.73
N GLY A 64 -7.29 -2.21 -10.31
CA GLY A 64 -8.37 -2.18 -9.31
C GLY A 64 -8.27 -1.09 -8.26
N ARG A 65 -8.46 -1.44 -6.98
CA ARG A 65 -8.52 -0.45 -5.89
C ARG A 65 -7.53 -0.79 -4.78
N THR A 66 -6.71 0.20 -4.42
CA THR A 66 -5.73 0.13 -3.36
C THR A 66 -6.08 1.14 -2.27
N VAL A 67 -6.19 0.68 -1.02
CA VAL A 67 -6.42 1.52 0.16
C VAL A 67 -5.35 1.23 1.20
N LEU A 68 -4.54 2.23 1.51
CA LEU A 68 -3.47 2.15 2.50
C LEU A 68 -3.77 3.10 3.65
N LYS A 69 -3.93 2.55 4.85
CA LYS A 69 -4.03 3.29 6.10
C LYS A 69 -2.69 3.18 6.84
N LEU A 70 -1.83 4.16 6.60
CA LEU A 70 -0.47 4.18 7.15
C LEU A 70 -0.52 4.67 8.60
N SER A 71 -0.14 3.82 9.55
CA SER A 71 -0.15 4.17 10.97
C SER A 71 1.09 4.98 11.33
N GLY A 72 0.92 6.11 12.01
CA GLY A 72 1.99 7.06 12.31
C GLY A 72 1.73 8.46 11.76
N LEU A 73 2.65 9.37 12.05
CA LEU A 73 2.61 10.73 11.55
C LEU A 73 3.01 10.75 10.06
N SER A 74 2.43 11.68 9.30
CA SER A 74 2.71 11.81 7.86
C SER A 74 4.16 12.20 7.56
N ASP A 75 4.85 12.90 8.48
CA ASP A 75 6.25 13.31 8.34
C ASP A 75 7.26 12.17 8.53
N GLU A 76 6.81 11.01 9.03
CA GLU A 76 7.61 9.79 9.11
C GLU A 76 7.73 9.07 7.75
N TYR A 77 6.88 9.44 6.78
CA TYR A 77 6.82 8.83 5.47
C TYR A 77 7.35 9.73 4.35
N ARG A 78 7.91 9.07 3.34
CA ARG A 78 8.17 9.63 2.02
C ARG A 78 7.49 8.72 1.01
N LEU A 79 6.46 9.23 0.35
CA LEU A 79 5.69 8.49 -0.64
C LEU A 79 6.23 8.77 -2.04
N HIS A 80 6.18 7.76 -2.91
CA HIS A 80 6.36 7.89 -4.34
C HIS A 80 5.21 7.18 -5.06
N ILE A 81 4.40 7.93 -5.79
CA ILE A 81 3.11 7.45 -6.27
C ILE A 81 3.08 7.42 -7.80
N PHE A 82 2.77 6.24 -8.34
CA PHE A 82 2.52 5.97 -9.75
C PHE A 82 1.07 5.53 -9.93
N LYS A 83 0.16 6.47 -10.15
CA LYS A 83 -1.27 6.14 -10.29
C LYS A 83 -1.58 5.44 -11.61
N GLY A 84 -0.77 5.67 -12.65
CA GLY A 84 -1.08 5.25 -14.02
C GLY A 84 -2.43 5.82 -14.51
N ILE A 85 -3.32 4.95 -15.00
CA ILE A 85 -4.64 5.34 -15.48
C ILE A 85 -5.64 5.32 -14.33
N GLY A 86 -6.13 6.51 -13.94
CA GLY A 86 -7.11 6.67 -12.88
C GLY A 86 -6.71 7.77 -11.89
N SER A 87 -6.99 7.56 -10.61
CA SER A 87 -6.88 8.57 -9.55
C SER A 87 -5.99 8.13 -8.39
N ALA A 88 -5.24 9.07 -7.82
CA ALA A 88 -4.61 8.90 -6.52
C ALA A 88 -5.05 10.03 -5.58
N VAL A 89 -5.34 9.67 -4.33
CA VAL A 89 -5.73 10.60 -3.26
C VAL A 89 -4.90 10.28 -2.02
N VAL A 90 -4.31 11.31 -1.43
CA VAL A 90 -3.55 11.23 -0.18
C VAL A 90 -4.16 12.20 0.82
N ASP A 91 -4.64 11.70 1.96
CA ASP A 91 -5.37 12.49 2.98
C ASP A 91 -6.48 13.38 2.39
N GLY A 92 -7.26 12.83 1.46
CA GLY A 92 -8.36 13.56 0.80
C GLY A 92 -7.94 14.56 -0.27
N VAL A 93 -6.64 14.72 -0.53
CA VAL A 93 -6.11 15.59 -1.58
C VAL A 93 -5.74 14.76 -2.81
N SER A 94 -6.31 15.10 -3.97
CA SER A 94 -5.93 14.48 -5.25
C SER A 94 -4.51 14.82 -5.62
N VAL A 95 -3.75 13.83 -6.10
CA VAL A 95 -2.35 13.99 -6.49
C VAL A 95 -2.11 13.57 -7.94
N SER A 96 -1.08 14.15 -8.53
CA SER A 96 -0.65 13.83 -9.89
C SER A 96 0.01 12.45 -9.96
N ASP A 97 0.20 11.96 -11.18
CA ASP A 97 1.07 10.81 -11.41
C ASP A 97 2.54 11.17 -11.11
N GLU A 98 3.36 10.15 -10.88
CA GLU A 98 4.81 10.27 -10.65
C GLU A 98 5.20 11.35 -9.63
N THR A 99 4.53 11.35 -8.47
CA THR A 99 4.66 12.41 -7.46
C THR A 99 5.31 11.90 -6.18
N TYR A 100 6.17 12.74 -5.58
CA TYR A 100 6.73 12.54 -4.25
C TYR A 100 6.01 13.38 -3.20
N ILE A 101 5.76 12.79 -2.02
CA ILE A 101 5.13 13.48 -0.87
C ILE A 101 5.89 13.14 0.41
N GLY A 102 6.13 14.14 1.25
CA GLY A 102 6.84 13.95 2.52
C GLY A 102 8.35 13.78 2.36
N ASN A 103 9.06 13.70 3.50
CA ASN A 103 10.51 13.58 3.57
C ASN A 103 10.96 12.60 4.67
N GLY A 104 10.05 11.75 5.14
CA GLY A 104 10.33 10.81 6.22
C GLY A 104 11.26 9.67 5.82
N SER A 105 11.70 8.91 6.82
CA SER A 105 12.63 7.79 6.62
C SER A 105 11.97 6.53 6.08
N SER A 106 10.67 6.34 6.31
CA SER A 106 9.92 5.23 5.71
C SER A 106 9.56 5.58 4.28
N PHE A 107 10.20 4.91 3.32
CA PHE A 107 9.93 5.12 1.91
C PHE A 107 8.89 4.11 1.41
N VAL A 108 7.82 4.61 0.79
CA VAL A 108 6.73 3.77 0.29
C VAL A 108 6.44 4.14 -1.16
N THR A 109 6.70 3.20 -2.06
CA THR A 109 6.30 3.29 -3.47
C THR A 109 4.95 2.61 -3.65
N VAL A 110 4.04 3.26 -4.36
CA VAL A 110 2.70 2.71 -4.66
C VAL A 110 2.37 2.88 -6.13
N SER A 111 2.20 1.76 -6.84
CA SER A 111 1.82 1.73 -8.25
C SER A 111 0.41 1.15 -8.43
N GLY A 112 -0.43 1.83 -9.19
CA GLY A 112 -1.85 1.48 -9.35
C GLY A 112 -2.25 0.93 -10.72
N GLY A 113 -1.35 0.98 -11.71
CA GLY A 113 -1.59 0.53 -13.08
C GLY A 113 -2.84 1.16 -13.71
N ILE A 114 -4.00 0.51 -13.55
CA ILE A 114 -5.33 1.05 -13.88
C ILE A 114 -6.25 0.96 -12.66
N GLY A 115 -6.65 2.10 -12.09
CA GLY A 115 -7.53 2.08 -10.93
C GLY A 115 -7.50 3.30 -10.03
N SER A 116 -7.68 3.04 -8.73
CA SER A 116 -7.67 4.08 -7.69
C SER A 116 -6.74 3.73 -6.54
N ILE A 117 -5.91 4.69 -6.15
CA ILE A 117 -5.07 4.64 -4.96
C ILE A 117 -5.63 5.63 -3.93
N GLU A 118 -5.84 5.16 -2.70
CA GLU A 118 -6.23 5.96 -1.55
C GLU A 118 -5.23 5.71 -0.41
N ILE A 119 -4.53 6.76 0.03
CA ILE A 119 -3.59 6.70 1.15
C ILE A 119 -4.09 7.64 2.24
N ILE A 120 -4.16 7.13 3.46
CA ILE A 120 -4.64 7.85 4.65
C ILE A 120 -3.62 7.66 5.75
N PHE A 121 -3.16 8.73 6.38
CA PHE A 121 -2.37 8.62 7.60
C PHE A 121 -3.29 8.49 8.82
N VAL A 122 -2.94 7.57 9.72
CA VAL A 122 -3.69 7.29 10.95
C VAL A 122 -2.77 7.58 12.12
N GLU A 123 -2.96 8.74 12.73
CA GLU A 123 -2.28 9.13 13.97
C GLU A 123 -2.85 8.33 15.15
N ASN A 124 -1.97 7.89 16.05
CA ASN A 124 -2.34 7.20 17.30
C ASN A 124 -2.37 8.19 18.47
#